data_AF-A0A2P4XQC8-F1
#
_entry.id   AF-A0A2P4XQC8-F1
#
_cell.length_a   1.000
_cell.length_b   1.000
_cell.length_c   1.000
_cell.angle_alpha   90.00
_cell.angle_beta   90.00
_cell.angle_gamma   90.00
#
_symmetry.space_group_name_H-M   'P 1'
#
loop_
_entity.id
_entity.type
_entity.pdbx_description
1 polymer ?
#
loop_
_entity_poly.entity_id
_entity_poly.type
_entity_poly.pdbx_seq_one_letter_code
_entity_poly.pdbx_strand_id
1 'polypeptide(L)'
;MAVQAKTSGKNYSNKGGFNAKKRPAGNGEDGKKSFMDQKLAKKQRKMQRPHYEMVTRAKQIWNVIRERDVDKTKRATLVDELYMLVKGKIYDVAAKHDASRVIQSLMQHGKPEHRSQIVLEMKEHLIEVAKMQYGCFLVQKMIRYGSVADRAAIVKCLTGHVVQVGTHNIAANVLEYAQEYLKPSQLTALKLEFYGREFAYFHSESKRNLTDIIAAHPDKKADVLKHLTTILNRMVDKQLLGLAFVQSLLWEYMCNAEHDDVMQMVTNVRDASLALLATRNGARVVNKCISLGAAKDRKRIIKTLKDKVLDACNHPSGYLVIMRIFDVVDDSVLVQKSILAEMNDELFSIAMHASGRKVLLQLLSPLNKKYLSADDLALLEPPMLPSPEDPTTMVVNYKKDPDARREELLKGLLPKLEEMCAENAAALMRSKEGRDVIVEVVKRSEATELADSVATAVLEVPSEEEPLQTDANGHYALRRLIKETSLVEPLLTAVEEQLPQWAITNRGSFVVLAFLEAENAPKDAAKVVKKALKPVMGDLKKLIDTQKGTKLLLEKLQ
;
A
#
# COMPACT_ATOMS: atom_id res chain seq x y z
N MET A 1 17.94 35.56 -10.01
CA MET A 1 17.11 36.67 -10.53
C MET A 1 15.67 36.19 -10.61
N ALA A 2 14.75 36.93 -9.98
CA ALA A 2 13.35 36.59 -9.91
C ALA A 2 12.65 36.79 -11.27
N VAL A 3 11.86 35.81 -11.73
CA VAL A 3 10.92 35.98 -12.83
C VAL A 3 9.56 35.42 -12.41
N GLN A 4 8.57 36.32 -12.45
CA GLN A 4 7.17 36.12 -12.12
C GLN A 4 6.46 35.26 -13.17
N ALA A 5 5.64 34.30 -12.76
CA ALA A 5 4.68 33.62 -13.62
C ALA A 5 3.25 34.11 -13.31
N LYS A 6 2.61 34.74 -14.32
CA LYS A 6 1.21 35.13 -14.32
C LYS A 6 0.33 33.92 -14.66
N THR A 7 -0.62 33.57 -13.80
CA THR A 7 -1.71 32.63 -14.11
C THR A 7 -2.97 33.39 -14.51
N SER A 8 -3.45 33.17 -15.73
CA SER A 8 -4.73 33.64 -16.25
C SER A 8 -5.81 32.57 -16.01
N GLY A 9 -6.86 32.94 -15.28
CA GLY A 9 -8.05 32.12 -15.09
C GLY A 9 -9.07 32.36 -16.21
N LYS A 10 -9.60 31.29 -16.79
CA LYS A 10 -10.84 31.30 -17.58
C LYS A 10 -11.89 30.44 -16.87
N ASN A 11 -12.96 31.13 -16.46
CA ASN A 11 -14.19 30.55 -15.92
C ASN A 11 -14.96 29.81 -17.02
N TYR A 12 -15.40 28.59 -16.72
CA TYR A 12 -16.55 27.97 -17.37
C TYR A 12 -17.63 27.72 -16.32
N SER A 13 -18.78 28.37 -16.53
CA SER A 13 -20.01 28.17 -15.79
C SER A 13 -20.64 26.81 -16.11
N ASN A 14 -21.19 26.12 -15.13
CA ASN A 14 -22.38 25.31 -15.39
C ASN A 14 -23.36 25.35 -14.21
N LYS A 15 -24.65 25.45 -14.58
CA LYS A 15 -25.82 25.67 -13.73
C LYS A 15 -26.43 24.34 -13.27
N GLY A 16 -27.06 24.40 -12.10
CA GLY A 16 -28.02 23.43 -11.55
C GLY A 16 -28.02 23.59 -10.03
N GLY A 17 -28.99 24.18 -9.34
CA GLY A 17 -30.43 24.16 -9.55
C GLY A 17 -31.05 23.72 -8.22
N PHE A 18 -31.04 24.60 -7.19
CA PHE A 18 -31.78 24.36 -5.95
C PHE A 18 -32.86 25.43 -5.77
N ASN A 19 -34.08 24.92 -5.71
CA ASN A 19 -35.34 25.64 -5.71
C ASN A 19 -35.56 26.32 -4.35
N ALA A 20 -35.32 27.62 -4.25
CA ALA A 20 -35.69 28.41 -3.09
C ALA A 20 -37.03 29.11 -3.37
N LYS A 21 -38.10 28.67 -2.68
CA LYS A 21 -39.38 29.40 -2.61
C LYS A 21 -39.10 30.85 -2.17
N LYS A 22 -39.31 31.81 -3.08
CA LYS A 22 -39.36 33.24 -2.76
C LYS A 22 -40.48 33.49 -1.75
N ARG A 23 -40.14 34.06 -0.59
CA ARG A 23 -41.11 34.77 0.26
C ARG A 23 -41.33 36.19 -0.30
N PRO A 24 -42.51 36.80 -0.12
CA PRO A 24 -42.77 38.13 -0.63
C PRO A 24 -41.96 39.17 0.14
N ALA A 25 -41.50 40.21 -0.57
CA ALA A 25 -40.85 41.36 0.01
C ALA A 25 -41.87 42.16 0.83
N GLY A 26 -41.74 42.12 2.16
CA GLY A 26 -42.39 43.07 3.05
C GLY A 26 -41.55 44.33 3.13
N ASN A 27 -42.16 45.48 2.84
CA ASN A 27 -41.62 46.79 3.18
C ASN A 27 -41.38 46.87 4.69
N GLY A 28 -40.12 47.01 5.08
CA GLY A 28 -39.69 47.31 6.44
C GLY A 28 -38.25 47.78 6.40
N GLU A 29 -37.99 48.96 6.93
CA GLU A 29 -36.65 49.53 7.10
C GLU A 29 -35.77 48.60 7.95
N ASP A 30 -34.95 47.76 7.33
CA ASP A 30 -33.99 46.92 8.05
C ASP A 30 -32.58 47.53 7.95
N GLY A 31 -32.24 48.30 8.98
CA GLY A 31 -30.88 48.75 9.24
C GLY A 31 -29.93 47.55 9.28
N LYS A 32 -28.87 47.58 8.47
CA LYS A 32 -27.77 46.62 8.54
C LYS A 32 -27.14 46.70 9.94
N LYS A 33 -27.53 45.78 10.83
CA LYS A 33 -26.96 45.66 12.19
C LYS A 33 -25.44 45.69 12.12
N SER A 34 -24.83 46.59 12.89
CA SER A 34 -23.37 46.77 12.94
C SER A 34 -22.67 45.45 13.27
N PHE A 35 -21.43 45.26 12.81
CA PHE A 35 -20.62 44.08 13.17
C PHE A 35 -20.56 43.87 14.69
N MET A 36 -20.56 44.96 15.46
CA MET A 36 -20.60 44.94 16.92
C MET A 36 -21.94 44.40 17.46
N ASP A 37 -23.06 44.80 16.88
CA ASP A 37 -24.40 44.31 17.25
C ASP A 37 -24.55 42.81 16.94
N GLN A 38 -24.01 42.38 15.80
CA GLN A 38 -23.97 40.95 15.45
C GLN A 38 -23.09 40.15 16.42
N LYS A 39 -21.96 40.70 16.85
CA LYS A 39 -21.05 40.08 17.83
C LYS A 39 -21.72 39.99 19.21
N LEU A 40 -22.41 41.05 19.66
CA LEU A 40 -23.16 41.09 20.91
C LEU A 40 -24.34 40.11 20.90
N ALA A 41 -25.14 40.12 19.83
CA ALA A 41 -26.25 39.17 19.66
C ALA A 41 -25.77 37.71 19.63
N LYS A 42 -24.63 37.43 19.00
CA LYS A 42 -24.01 36.09 19.00
C LYS A 42 -23.52 35.69 20.40
N LYS A 43 -23.03 36.64 21.21
CA LYS A 43 -22.62 36.41 22.60
C LYS A 43 -23.83 36.13 23.50
N GLN A 44 -24.88 36.93 23.38
CA GLN A 44 -26.15 36.73 24.12
C GLN A 44 -26.78 35.37 23.79
N ARG A 45 -26.86 35.00 22.50
CA ARG A 45 -27.34 33.66 22.07
C ARG A 45 -26.49 32.51 22.58
N LYS A 46 -25.19 32.72 22.86
CA LYS A 46 -24.32 31.70 23.45
C LYS A 46 -24.58 31.55 24.95
N MET A 47 -24.78 32.65 25.66
CA MET A 47 -25.07 32.66 27.10
C MET A 47 -26.39 31.96 27.44
N GLN A 48 -27.37 32.00 26.54
CA GLN A 48 -28.66 31.31 26.70
C GLN A 48 -28.60 29.79 26.45
N ARG A 49 -27.44 29.21 26.09
CA ARG A 49 -27.32 27.78 25.84
C ARG A 49 -27.29 26.99 27.15
N PRO A 50 -27.87 25.78 27.21
CA PRO A 50 -27.78 24.91 28.38
C PRO A 50 -26.32 24.72 28.82
N HIS A 51 -26.05 24.78 30.12
CA HIS A 51 -24.71 24.57 30.71
C HIS A 51 -23.62 25.51 30.16
N TYR A 52 -23.95 26.75 29.77
CA TYR A 52 -22.99 27.70 29.20
C TYR A 52 -21.77 27.96 30.11
N GLU A 53 -22.00 28.22 31.39
CA GLU A 53 -20.92 28.52 32.36
C GLU A 53 -19.99 27.33 32.56
N MET A 54 -20.58 26.15 32.81
CA MET A 54 -19.85 24.88 32.92
C MET A 54 -18.98 24.61 31.69
N VAL A 55 -19.53 24.75 30.47
CA VAL A 55 -18.76 24.54 29.22
C VAL A 55 -17.67 25.60 29.05
N THR A 56 -17.91 26.84 29.49
CA THR A 56 -16.91 27.90 29.44
C THR A 56 -15.73 27.58 30.36
N ARG A 57 -16.01 27.16 31.61
CA ARG A 57 -14.99 26.72 32.55
C ARG A 57 -14.24 25.49 32.04
N ALA A 58 -14.96 24.50 31.51
CA ALA A 58 -14.37 23.30 30.94
C ALA A 58 -13.39 23.60 29.80
N LYS A 59 -13.69 24.60 28.95
CA LYS A 59 -12.78 25.08 27.90
C LYS A 59 -11.55 25.79 28.44
N GLN A 60 -11.68 26.56 29.52
CA GLN A 60 -10.53 27.21 30.16
C GLN A 60 -9.55 26.15 30.68
N ILE A 61 -10.06 25.11 31.36
CA ILE A 61 -9.23 24.00 31.83
C ILE A 61 -8.62 23.24 30.64
N TRP A 62 -9.42 22.94 29.61
CA TRP A 62 -8.96 22.30 28.38
C TRP A 62 -7.80 23.04 27.70
N ASN A 63 -7.86 24.36 27.62
CA ASN A 63 -6.79 25.18 27.04
C ASN A 63 -5.46 25.02 27.78
N VAL A 64 -5.49 24.71 29.07
CA VAL A 64 -4.26 24.43 29.84
C VAL A 64 -3.82 22.99 29.61
N ILE A 65 -4.68 21.99 29.84
CA ILE A 65 -4.27 20.57 29.83
C ILE A 65 -3.82 20.05 28.47
N ARG A 66 -4.20 20.71 27.37
CA ARG A 66 -3.81 20.33 26.01
C ARG A 66 -2.40 20.78 25.62
N GLU A 67 -1.82 21.73 26.35
CA GLU A 67 -0.48 22.24 26.05
C GLU A 67 0.56 21.14 26.31
N ARG A 68 1.64 21.14 25.54
CA ARG A 68 2.69 20.11 25.64
C ARG A 68 3.39 20.19 26.99
N ASP A 69 3.74 21.40 27.40
CA ASP A 69 4.64 21.71 28.52
C ASP A 69 3.87 22.08 29.79
N VAL A 70 3.03 21.17 30.25
CA VAL A 70 2.30 21.31 31.52
C VAL A 70 2.86 20.31 32.51
N ASP A 71 3.19 20.80 33.71
CA ASP A 71 3.55 19.96 34.84
C ASP A 71 2.56 18.80 35.03
N LYS A 72 3.09 17.59 35.28
CA LYS A 72 2.29 16.35 35.33
C LYS A 72 1.29 16.36 36.47
N THR A 73 1.68 16.85 37.64
CA THR A 73 0.82 16.95 38.82
C THR A 73 -0.28 17.96 38.58
N LYS A 74 0.08 19.15 38.06
CA LYS A 74 -0.89 20.18 37.67
C LYS A 74 -1.89 19.66 36.64
N ARG A 75 -1.42 18.93 35.62
CA ARG A 75 -2.29 18.34 34.61
C ARG A 75 -3.25 17.32 35.22
N ALA A 76 -2.77 16.45 36.11
CA ALA A 76 -3.60 15.46 36.79
C ALA A 76 -4.73 16.13 37.61
N THR A 77 -4.40 17.15 38.42
CA THR A 77 -5.39 17.90 39.20
C THR A 77 -6.44 18.57 38.31
N LEU A 78 -6.02 19.23 37.23
CA LEU A 78 -6.93 19.88 36.29
C LEU A 78 -7.80 18.88 35.53
N VAL A 79 -7.29 17.68 35.24
CA VAL A 79 -8.07 16.60 34.63
C VAL A 79 -9.12 16.06 35.58
N ASP A 80 -8.81 15.90 36.86
CA ASP A 80 -9.77 15.52 37.91
C ASP A 80 -10.87 16.59 38.06
N GLU A 81 -10.49 17.87 38.16
CA GLU A 81 -11.44 19.00 38.21
C GLU A 81 -12.33 19.00 36.96
N LEU A 82 -11.72 18.85 35.79
CA LEU A 82 -12.45 18.85 34.53
C LEU A 82 -13.46 17.70 34.45
N TYR A 83 -13.06 16.49 34.84
CA TYR A 83 -13.96 15.34 34.86
C TYR A 83 -15.14 15.58 35.81
N MET A 84 -14.88 16.02 37.04
CA MET A 84 -15.93 16.31 38.02
C MET A 84 -16.90 17.39 37.52
N LEU A 85 -16.41 18.39 36.79
CA LEU A 85 -17.23 19.45 36.22
C LEU A 85 -18.21 18.96 35.15
N VAL A 86 -17.85 17.94 34.37
CA VAL A 86 -18.67 17.47 33.22
C VAL A 86 -19.37 16.12 33.46
N LYS A 87 -19.11 15.45 34.58
CA LYS A 87 -19.71 14.17 34.94
C LYS A 87 -21.24 14.25 34.94
N GLY A 88 -21.91 13.29 34.27
CA GLY A 88 -23.37 13.28 34.10
C GLY A 88 -23.89 14.24 33.03
N LYS A 89 -23.00 14.93 32.31
CA LYS A 89 -23.27 15.86 31.21
C LYS A 89 -22.31 15.65 30.03
N ILE A 90 -21.65 14.50 29.94
CA ILE A 90 -20.64 14.18 28.94
C ILE A 90 -21.22 14.25 27.54
N TYR A 91 -22.40 13.65 27.30
CA TYR A 91 -23.07 13.73 26.00
C TYR A 91 -23.39 15.19 25.62
N ASP A 92 -23.97 15.97 26.53
CA ASP A 92 -24.34 17.37 26.29
C ASP A 92 -23.13 18.24 25.93
N VAL A 93 -21.96 17.95 26.50
CA VAL A 93 -20.70 18.63 26.17
C VAL A 93 -20.14 18.11 24.85
N ALA A 94 -20.16 16.79 24.63
CA ALA A 94 -19.63 16.15 23.42
C ALA A 94 -20.41 16.53 22.16
N ALA A 95 -21.73 16.66 22.26
CA ALA A 95 -22.62 17.03 21.17
C ALA A 95 -22.41 18.48 20.69
N LYS A 96 -21.80 19.34 21.52
CA LYS A 96 -21.50 20.73 21.15
C LYS A 96 -20.28 20.80 20.23
N HIS A 97 -20.49 21.40 19.06
CA HIS A 97 -19.47 21.63 18.04
C HIS A 97 -18.16 22.24 18.58
N ASP A 98 -18.23 23.12 19.58
CA ASP A 98 -17.07 23.83 20.10
C ASP A 98 -16.51 23.24 21.42
N ALA A 99 -17.09 22.15 21.94
CA ALA A 99 -16.71 21.56 23.22
C ALA A 99 -16.39 20.05 23.19
N SER A 100 -16.63 19.34 22.08
CA SER A 100 -16.28 17.91 21.94
C SER A 100 -14.82 17.59 22.25
N ARG A 101 -13.89 18.49 21.90
CA ARG A 101 -12.45 18.36 22.19
C ARG A 101 -12.13 18.30 23.68
N VAL A 102 -12.98 18.88 24.53
CA VAL A 102 -12.82 18.82 26.00
C VAL A 102 -12.91 17.37 26.46
N ILE A 103 -13.94 16.65 26.02
CA ILE A 103 -14.15 15.24 26.38
C ILE A 103 -13.09 14.35 25.72
N GLN A 104 -12.68 14.64 24.49
CA GLN A 104 -11.57 13.93 23.85
C GLN A 104 -10.25 14.06 24.64
N SER A 105 -9.96 15.24 25.20
CA SER A 105 -8.80 15.44 26.07
C SER A 105 -8.93 14.71 27.41
N LEU A 106 -10.14 14.60 27.97
CA LEU A 106 -10.39 13.73 29.13
C LEU A 106 -10.12 12.25 28.80
N MET A 107 -10.47 11.77 27.61
CA MET A 107 -10.10 10.41 27.21
C MET A 107 -8.57 10.22 27.11
N GLN A 108 -7.85 11.26 26.66
CA GLN A 108 -6.40 11.21 26.44
C GLN A 108 -5.58 11.32 27.73
N HIS A 109 -6.00 12.18 28.66
CA HIS A 109 -5.24 12.49 29.88
C HIS A 109 -5.90 11.99 31.17
N GLY A 110 -7.16 11.55 31.10
CA GLY A 110 -7.92 11.01 32.22
C GLY A 110 -7.31 9.73 32.78
N LYS A 111 -7.58 9.49 34.06
CA LYS A 111 -7.31 8.22 34.74
C LYS A 111 -8.20 7.11 34.17
N PRO A 112 -7.82 5.82 34.30
CA PRO A 112 -8.63 4.70 33.83
C PRO A 112 -10.11 4.80 34.25
N GLU A 113 -10.37 5.21 35.50
CA GLU A 113 -11.72 5.33 36.06
C GLU A 113 -12.53 6.39 35.31
N HIS A 114 -11.93 7.54 35.00
CA HIS A 114 -12.61 8.59 34.22
C HIS A 114 -12.98 8.09 32.82
N ARG A 115 -12.08 7.36 32.17
CA ARG A 115 -12.29 6.83 30.83
C ARG A 115 -13.45 5.82 30.82
N SER A 116 -13.45 4.89 31.77
CA SER A 116 -14.53 3.90 31.87
C SER A 116 -15.87 4.54 32.21
N GLN A 117 -15.89 5.58 33.04
CA GLN A 117 -17.12 6.34 33.33
C GLN A 117 -17.62 7.13 32.11
N ILE A 118 -16.72 7.74 31.33
CA ILE A 118 -17.09 8.39 30.07
C ILE A 118 -17.69 7.35 29.11
N VAL A 119 -17.08 6.17 28.99
CA VAL A 119 -17.62 5.10 28.14
C VAL A 119 -18.99 4.64 28.61
N LEU A 120 -19.18 4.49 29.92
CA LEU A 120 -20.46 4.11 30.52
C LEU A 120 -21.56 5.13 30.21
N GLU A 121 -21.30 6.41 30.41
CA GLU A 121 -22.27 7.49 30.18
C GLU A 121 -22.64 7.65 28.71
N MET A 122 -21.72 7.30 27.81
CA MET A 122 -21.90 7.43 26.36
C MET A 122 -22.58 6.23 25.69
N LYS A 123 -22.85 5.12 26.41
CA LYS A 123 -23.36 3.86 25.82
C LYS A 123 -24.62 4.04 24.96
N GLU A 124 -25.62 4.72 25.50
CA GLU A 124 -26.92 4.93 24.83
C GLU A 124 -26.83 5.89 23.63
N HIS A 125 -25.81 6.75 23.61
CA HIS A 125 -25.62 7.77 22.57
C HIS A 125 -24.51 7.41 21.57
N LEU A 126 -23.88 6.24 21.71
CA LEU A 126 -22.65 5.90 20.99
C LEU A 126 -22.82 5.96 19.47
N ILE A 127 -23.92 5.40 18.95
CA ILE A 127 -24.23 5.36 17.52
C ILE A 127 -24.54 6.75 16.96
N GLU A 128 -25.27 7.56 17.73
CA GLU A 128 -25.58 8.95 17.36
C GLU A 128 -24.28 9.76 17.27
N VAL A 129 -23.46 9.69 18.32
CA VAL A 129 -22.21 10.45 18.45
C VAL A 129 -21.20 10.03 17.39
N ALA A 130 -21.14 8.74 17.04
CA ALA A 130 -20.31 8.25 15.93
C ALA A 130 -20.66 8.89 14.58
N LYS A 131 -21.91 9.31 14.37
CA LYS A 131 -22.37 9.97 13.14
C LYS A 131 -22.16 11.48 13.14
N MET A 132 -21.84 12.08 14.29
CA MET A 132 -21.59 13.52 14.39
C MET A 132 -20.20 13.88 13.86
N GLN A 133 -20.10 15.02 13.15
CA GLN A 133 -18.85 15.54 12.56
C GLN A 133 -17.68 15.62 13.54
N TYR A 134 -17.94 15.94 14.82
CA TYR A 134 -16.90 16.00 15.85
C TYR A 134 -17.03 14.91 16.92
N GLY A 135 -18.20 14.26 17.01
CA GLY A 135 -18.45 13.18 17.96
C GLY A 135 -17.74 11.89 17.57
N CYS A 136 -17.55 11.63 16.27
CA CYS A 136 -16.83 10.44 15.79
C CYS A 136 -15.42 10.35 16.37
N PHE A 137 -14.71 11.47 16.50
CA PHE A 137 -13.38 11.53 17.11
C PHE A 137 -13.41 11.19 18.60
N LEU A 138 -14.49 11.48 19.32
CA LEU A 138 -14.64 11.04 20.70
C LEU A 138 -14.77 9.52 20.75
N VAL A 139 -15.59 8.90 19.90
CA VAL A 139 -15.71 7.44 19.83
C VAL A 139 -14.38 6.79 19.47
N GLN A 140 -13.62 7.35 18.53
CA GLN A 140 -12.25 6.90 18.23
C GLN A 140 -11.33 6.98 19.46
N LYS A 141 -11.39 8.07 20.24
CA LYS A 141 -10.61 8.22 21.48
C LYS A 141 -11.05 7.25 22.57
N MET A 142 -12.34 6.93 22.65
CA MET A 142 -12.88 5.88 23.53
C MET A 142 -12.32 4.52 23.16
N ILE A 143 -12.25 4.18 21.87
CA ILE A 143 -11.65 2.93 21.39
C ILE A 143 -10.14 2.89 21.70
N ARG A 144 -9.40 3.96 21.40
CA ARG A 144 -7.94 4.04 21.63
C ARG A 144 -7.56 3.93 23.10
N TYR A 145 -8.16 4.75 23.96
CA TYR A 145 -7.72 4.92 25.36
C TYR A 145 -8.53 4.10 26.38
N GLY A 146 -9.66 3.53 25.97
CA GLY A 146 -10.47 2.64 26.81
C GLY A 146 -9.74 1.35 27.18
N SER A 147 -10.12 0.77 28.31
CA SER A 147 -9.67 -0.54 28.75
C SER A 147 -10.20 -1.66 27.82
N VAL A 148 -9.74 -2.90 28.05
CA VAL A 148 -10.27 -4.07 27.34
C VAL A 148 -11.78 -4.22 27.55
N ALA A 149 -12.27 -3.96 28.77
CA ALA A 149 -13.69 -4.00 29.10
C ALA A 149 -14.48 -2.87 28.41
N ASP A 150 -13.91 -1.67 28.35
CA ASP A 150 -14.52 -0.53 27.65
C ASP A 150 -14.66 -0.81 26.15
N ARG A 151 -13.62 -1.35 25.51
CA ARG A 151 -13.67 -1.74 24.10
C ARG A 151 -14.71 -2.82 23.84
N ALA A 152 -14.82 -3.81 24.74
CA ALA A 152 -15.87 -4.83 24.64
C ALA A 152 -17.28 -4.22 24.76
N ALA A 153 -17.48 -3.24 25.66
CA ALA A 153 -18.73 -2.52 25.78
C ALA A 153 -19.05 -1.70 24.52
N ILE A 154 -18.06 -1.02 23.94
CA ILE A 154 -18.22 -0.27 22.68
C ILE A 154 -18.60 -1.21 21.53
N VAL A 155 -17.94 -2.36 21.42
CA VAL A 155 -18.28 -3.39 20.42
C VAL A 155 -19.72 -3.84 20.59
N LYS A 156 -20.16 -4.11 21.83
CA LYS A 156 -21.56 -4.49 22.11
C LYS A 156 -22.56 -3.40 21.70
N CYS A 157 -22.24 -2.12 21.88
CA CYS A 157 -23.07 -1.00 21.41
C CYS A 157 -23.13 -0.91 19.88
N LEU A 158 -22.02 -1.23 19.19
CA LEU A 158 -21.94 -1.23 17.73
C LEU A 158 -22.71 -2.41 17.11
N THR A 159 -22.73 -3.58 17.76
CA THR A 159 -23.47 -4.76 17.31
C THR A 159 -24.96 -4.44 17.04
N GLY A 160 -25.46 -4.85 15.88
CA GLY A 160 -26.81 -4.54 15.40
C GLY A 160 -26.91 -3.22 14.62
N HIS A 161 -25.85 -2.41 14.64
CA HIS A 161 -25.78 -1.11 13.97
C HIS A 161 -24.54 -0.98 13.06
N VAL A 162 -23.74 -2.03 12.90
CA VAL A 162 -22.46 -1.97 12.18
C VAL A 162 -22.67 -1.59 10.72
N VAL A 163 -23.67 -2.13 10.04
CA VAL A 163 -23.96 -1.76 8.64
C VAL A 163 -24.38 -0.29 8.55
N GLN A 164 -25.14 0.20 9.53
CA GLN A 164 -25.57 1.59 9.60
C GLN A 164 -24.38 2.54 9.81
N VAL A 165 -23.44 2.18 10.68
CA VAL A 165 -22.21 2.93 10.97
C VAL A 165 -21.25 2.89 9.78
N GLY A 166 -20.98 1.69 9.26
CA GLY A 166 -20.03 1.44 8.17
C GLY A 166 -20.44 2.03 6.82
N THR A 167 -21.74 2.31 6.63
CA THR A 167 -22.22 2.99 5.42
C THR A 167 -22.46 4.49 5.59
N HIS A 168 -22.02 5.09 6.70
CA HIS A 168 -22.16 6.53 6.96
C HIS A 168 -20.85 7.28 6.68
N ASN A 169 -20.89 8.39 5.94
CA ASN A 169 -19.70 9.15 5.48
C ASN A 169 -18.76 9.54 6.62
N ILE A 170 -19.31 9.80 7.81
CA ILE A 170 -18.51 10.19 8.99
C ILE A 170 -18.22 8.97 9.88
N ALA A 171 -19.22 8.12 10.09
CA ALA A 171 -19.16 7.08 11.13
C ALA A 171 -18.37 5.84 10.66
N ALA A 172 -18.25 5.63 9.35
CA ALA A 172 -17.42 4.56 8.79
C ALA A 172 -15.96 4.69 9.25
N ASN A 173 -15.46 5.92 9.46
CA ASN A 173 -14.13 6.17 10.01
C ASN A 173 -13.97 5.67 11.45
N VAL A 174 -15.05 5.44 12.20
CA VAL A 174 -14.97 4.80 13.52
C VAL A 174 -14.62 3.31 13.37
N LEU A 175 -15.22 2.61 12.38
CA LEU A 175 -14.89 1.21 12.10
C LEU A 175 -13.51 1.05 11.47
N GLU A 176 -13.08 2.00 10.65
CA GLU A 176 -11.72 2.04 10.12
C GLU A 176 -10.70 2.22 11.25
N TYR A 177 -10.94 3.20 12.13
CA TYR A 177 -10.07 3.43 13.28
C TYR A 177 -10.05 2.25 14.25
N ALA A 178 -11.17 1.53 14.37
CA ALA A 178 -11.28 0.35 15.22
C ALA A 178 -10.33 -0.78 14.78
N GLN A 179 -9.95 -0.85 13.51
CA GLN A 179 -9.02 -1.88 13.00
C GLN A 179 -7.67 -1.89 13.73
N GLU A 180 -7.21 -0.74 14.23
CA GLU A 180 -5.91 -0.60 14.90
C GLU A 180 -5.94 -1.03 16.39
N TYR A 181 -7.11 -0.96 17.05
CA TYR A 181 -7.19 -1.07 18.53
C TYR A 181 -8.06 -2.22 19.04
N LEU A 182 -8.95 -2.76 18.21
CA LEU A 182 -9.78 -3.91 18.57
C LEU A 182 -9.05 -5.24 18.30
N LYS A 183 -9.42 -6.28 19.05
CA LYS A 183 -8.89 -7.62 18.80
C LYS A 183 -9.43 -8.16 17.46
N PRO A 184 -8.68 -9.02 16.76
CA PRO A 184 -9.15 -9.65 15.52
C PRO A 184 -10.53 -10.30 15.66
N SER A 185 -10.82 -10.99 16.78
CA SER A 185 -12.12 -11.61 17.04
C SER A 185 -13.27 -10.60 17.14
N GLN A 186 -13.02 -9.41 17.69
CA GLN A 186 -14.02 -8.33 17.78
C GLN A 186 -14.29 -7.73 16.40
N LEU A 187 -13.25 -7.52 15.59
CA LEU A 187 -13.39 -7.04 14.21
C LEU A 187 -14.15 -8.04 13.34
N THR A 188 -13.84 -9.33 13.48
CA THR A 188 -14.60 -10.41 12.84
C THR A 188 -16.08 -10.35 13.24
N ALA A 189 -16.38 -10.27 14.54
CA ALA A 189 -17.76 -10.21 15.03
C ALA A 189 -18.54 -9.01 14.47
N LEU A 190 -17.92 -7.83 14.39
CA LEU A 190 -18.53 -6.65 13.75
C LEU A 190 -18.75 -6.89 12.25
N LYS A 191 -17.79 -7.54 11.57
CA LYS A 191 -17.85 -7.78 10.13
C LYS A 191 -19.01 -8.71 9.74
N LEU A 192 -19.37 -9.68 10.59
CA LEU A 192 -20.44 -10.65 10.32
C LEU A 192 -21.78 -10.00 10.00
N GLU A 193 -22.09 -8.83 10.59
CA GLU A 193 -23.35 -8.13 10.34
C GLU A 193 -23.51 -7.68 8.87
N PHE A 194 -22.41 -7.46 8.14
CA PHE A 194 -22.45 -7.12 6.71
C PHE A 194 -22.90 -8.28 5.82
N TYR A 195 -22.82 -9.52 6.31
CA TYR A 195 -23.27 -10.71 5.59
C TYR A 195 -24.73 -11.06 5.90
N GLY A 196 -25.31 -10.44 6.92
CA GLY A 196 -26.68 -10.70 7.39
C GLY A 196 -26.77 -10.49 8.90
N ARG A 197 -27.91 -9.97 9.37
CA ARG A 197 -28.07 -9.65 10.80
C ARG A 197 -28.04 -10.89 11.68
N GLU A 198 -28.51 -12.03 11.17
CA GLU A 198 -28.49 -13.28 11.92
C GLU A 198 -27.05 -13.72 12.28
N PHE A 199 -26.08 -13.49 11.39
CA PHE A 199 -24.69 -13.90 11.61
C PHE A 199 -23.99 -13.09 12.71
N ALA A 200 -24.52 -11.92 13.07
CA ALA A 200 -24.01 -11.14 14.19
C ALA A 200 -24.36 -11.75 15.57
N TYR A 201 -25.39 -12.60 15.65
CA TYR A 201 -25.87 -13.17 16.92
C TYR A 201 -25.60 -14.69 17.02
N PHE A 202 -25.63 -15.41 15.90
CA PHE A 202 -25.34 -16.85 15.87
C PHE A 202 -23.85 -17.13 15.70
N HIS A 203 -23.12 -17.14 16.81
CA HIS A 203 -21.70 -17.42 16.86
C HIS A 203 -21.47 -18.94 16.77
N SER A 204 -21.28 -19.49 15.56
CA SER A 204 -20.60 -20.79 15.45
C SER A 204 -19.09 -20.55 15.46
N GLU A 205 -18.35 -21.24 16.33
CA GLU A 205 -16.89 -21.03 16.55
C GLU A 205 -16.03 -21.14 15.27
N SER A 206 -16.54 -21.76 14.21
CA SER A 206 -15.85 -22.05 12.96
C SER A 206 -16.04 -21.05 11.82
N LYS A 207 -17.00 -20.12 11.85
CA LYS A 207 -17.33 -19.25 10.69
C LYS A 207 -16.86 -17.81 10.91
N ARG A 208 -15.88 -17.34 10.13
CA ARG A 208 -15.23 -16.04 10.37
C ARG A 208 -15.21 -15.09 9.18
N ASN A 209 -15.49 -15.57 7.98
CA ASN A 209 -15.50 -14.78 6.76
C ASN A 209 -16.65 -15.19 5.83
N LEU A 210 -16.84 -14.47 4.73
CA LEU A 210 -17.93 -14.72 3.78
C LEU A 210 -17.87 -16.12 3.18
N THR A 211 -16.68 -16.61 2.84
CA THR A 211 -16.48 -17.95 2.25
C THR A 211 -16.93 -19.04 3.23
N ASP A 212 -16.56 -18.94 4.51
CA ASP A 212 -17.00 -19.90 5.53
C ASP A 212 -18.53 -19.89 5.72
N ILE A 213 -19.14 -18.70 5.66
CA ILE A 213 -20.59 -18.54 5.81
C ILE A 213 -21.33 -19.18 4.63
N ILE A 214 -20.86 -18.92 3.40
CA ILE A 214 -21.44 -19.50 2.19
C ILE A 214 -21.25 -21.03 2.18
N ALA A 215 -20.06 -21.52 2.54
CA ALA A 215 -19.80 -22.96 2.59
C ALA A 215 -20.71 -23.68 3.59
N ALA A 216 -21.03 -23.03 4.71
CA ALA A 216 -21.90 -23.60 5.73
C ALA A 216 -23.41 -23.38 5.50
N HIS A 217 -23.78 -22.44 4.64
CA HIS A 217 -25.17 -22.10 4.29
C HIS A 217 -25.28 -21.85 2.78
N PRO A 218 -25.06 -22.88 1.94
CA PRO A 218 -25.04 -22.70 0.49
C PRO A 218 -26.39 -22.22 -0.06
N ASP A 219 -27.49 -22.60 0.59
CA ASP A 219 -28.86 -22.15 0.32
C ASP A 219 -29.05 -20.64 0.49
N LYS A 220 -28.27 -20.00 1.37
CA LYS A 220 -28.30 -18.55 1.61
C LYS A 220 -27.34 -17.75 0.74
N LYS A 221 -26.49 -18.39 -0.07
CA LYS A 221 -25.44 -17.71 -0.85
C LYS A 221 -25.99 -16.52 -1.64
N ALA A 222 -27.06 -16.73 -2.40
CA ALA A 222 -27.65 -15.71 -3.27
C ALA A 222 -28.15 -14.49 -2.47
N ASP A 223 -28.85 -14.71 -1.35
CA ASP A 223 -29.39 -13.64 -0.51
C ASP A 223 -28.29 -12.85 0.19
N VAL A 224 -27.27 -13.53 0.71
CA VAL A 224 -26.11 -12.90 1.37
C VAL A 224 -25.36 -12.02 0.37
N LEU A 225 -25.09 -12.53 -0.83
CA LEU A 225 -24.39 -11.77 -1.86
C LEU A 225 -25.22 -10.57 -2.31
N LYS A 226 -26.52 -10.73 -2.57
CA LYS A 226 -27.42 -9.63 -2.94
C LYS A 226 -27.49 -8.55 -1.88
N HIS A 227 -27.53 -8.94 -0.61
CA HIS A 227 -27.46 -8.02 0.52
C HIS A 227 -26.15 -7.23 0.52
N LEU A 228 -25.02 -7.93 0.37
CA LEU A 228 -23.70 -7.33 0.35
C LEU A 228 -23.49 -6.40 -0.86
N THR A 229 -23.99 -6.75 -2.05
CA THR A 229 -24.00 -5.88 -3.24
C THR A 229 -24.70 -4.54 -2.94
N THR A 230 -25.85 -4.58 -2.28
CA THR A 230 -26.62 -3.38 -1.91
C THR A 230 -25.81 -2.47 -0.95
N ILE A 231 -25.12 -3.07 0.01
CA ILE A 231 -24.25 -2.36 0.95
C ILE A 231 -23.04 -1.76 0.23
N LEU A 232 -22.34 -2.55 -0.58
CA LEU A 232 -21.14 -2.13 -1.30
C LEU A 232 -21.46 -0.99 -2.27
N ASN A 233 -22.55 -1.07 -3.03
CA ASN A 233 -22.97 0.04 -3.90
C ASN A 233 -23.20 1.33 -3.10
N ARG A 234 -23.83 1.26 -1.92
CA ARG A 234 -23.98 2.43 -1.05
C ARG A 234 -22.62 2.98 -0.57
N MET A 235 -21.64 2.10 -0.30
CA MET A 235 -20.28 2.51 0.08
C MET A 235 -19.55 3.16 -1.09
N VAL A 236 -19.74 2.67 -2.32
CA VAL A 236 -19.22 3.26 -3.57
C VAL A 236 -19.82 4.66 -3.77
N ASP A 237 -21.14 4.81 -3.71
CA ASP A 237 -21.83 6.11 -3.89
C ASP A 237 -21.35 7.17 -2.89
N LYS A 238 -20.96 6.72 -1.69
CA LYS A 238 -20.45 7.55 -0.59
C LYS A 238 -18.94 7.71 -0.58
N GLN A 239 -18.24 7.18 -1.59
CA GLN A 239 -16.78 7.26 -1.75
C GLN A 239 -16.00 6.68 -0.57
N LEU A 240 -16.50 5.60 0.03
CA LEU A 240 -15.90 4.96 1.21
C LEU A 240 -14.84 3.89 0.85
N LEU A 241 -14.49 3.76 -0.43
CA LEU A 241 -13.56 2.74 -0.93
C LEU A 241 -12.11 2.92 -0.43
N GLY A 242 -11.76 4.09 0.12
CA GLY A 242 -10.46 4.31 0.74
C GLY A 242 -10.27 3.65 2.12
N LEU A 243 -11.33 3.08 2.71
CA LEU A 243 -11.29 2.46 4.04
C LEU A 243 -10.91 0.98 3.95
N ALA A 244 -9.91 0.54 4.70
CA ALA A 244 -9.40 -0.83 4.67
C ALA A 244 -10.49 -1.88 4.95
N PHE A 245 -11.42 -1.61 5.87
CA PHE A 245 -12.50 -2.57 6.16
C PHE A 245 -13.47 -2.74 4.98
N VAL A 246 -13.74 -1.65 4.23
CA VAL A 246 -14.56 -1.68 3.02
C VAL A 246 -13.86 -2.48 1.92
N GLN A 247 -12.56 -2.26 1.74
CA GLN A 247 -11.74 -3.01 0.78
C GLN A 247 -11.71 -4.50 1.10
N SER A 248 -11.69 -4.87 2.39
CA SER A 248 -11.77 -6.27 2.82
C SER A 248 -13.14 -6.90 2.54
N LEU A 249 -14.24 -6.16 2.69
CA LEU A 249 -15.60 -6.62 2.30
C LEU A 249 -15.72 -6.77 0.78
N LEU A 250 -15.19 -5.82 0.03
CA LEU A 250 -15.22 -5.82 -1.43
C LEU A 250 -14.41 -6.98 -2.00
N TRP A 251 -13.22 -7.27 -1.45
CA TRP A 251 -12.42 -8.43 -1.83
C TRP A 251 -13.16 -9.74 -1.60
N GLU A 252 -13.71 -9.93 -0.39
CA GLU A 252 -14.47 -11.15 -0.08
C GLU A 252 -15.69 -11.32 -1.00
N TYR A 253 -16.44 -10.24 -1.26
CA TYR A 253 -17.53 -10.26 -2.23
C TYR A 253 -17.04 -10.73 -3.62
N MET A 254 -16.01 -10.10 -4.17
CA MET A 254 -15.50 -10.43 -5.50
C MET A 254 -14.91 -11.84 -5.60
N CYS A 255 -14.50 -12.45 -4.49
CA CYS A 255 -14.06 -13.84 -4.45
C CYS A 255 -15.20 -14.86 -4.49
N ASN A 256 -16.42 -14.48 -4.07
CA ASN A 256 -17.52 -15.42 -3.88
C ASN A 256 -18.74 -15.13 -4.80
N ALA A 257 -18.82 -13.94 -5.39
CA ALA A 257 -19.88 -13.54 -6.30
C ALA A 257 -19.75 -14.20 -7.68
N GLU A 258 -20.88 -14.31 -8.37
CA GLU A 258 -20.94 -14.81 -9.75
C GLU A 258 -20.31 -13.83 -10.74
N HIS A 259 -19.92 -14.31 -11.91
CA HIS A 259 -19.15 -13.52 -12.88
C HIS A 259 -19.81 -12.18 -13.23
N ASP A 260 -21.10 -12.20 -13.58
CA ASP A 260 -21.84 -10.99 -14.00
C ASP A 260 -21.91 -9.94 -12.88
N ASP A 261 -22.12 -10.38 -11.63
CA ASP A 261 -22.14 -9.54 -10.45
C ASP A 261 -20.77 -8.91 -10.16
N VAL A 262 -19.69 -9.68 -10.39
CA VAL A 262 -18.31 -9.18 -10.30
C VAL A 262 -18.07 -8.12 -11.38
N MET A 263 -18.49 -8.37 -12.62
CA MET A 263 -18.30 -7.42 -13.73
C MET A 263 -19.08 -6.11 -13.53
N GLN A 264 -20.29 -6.19 -12.99
CA GLN A 264 -21.03 -5.00 -12.57
C GLN A 264 -20.28 -4.22 -11.49
N MET A 265 -19.72 -4.91 -10.50
CA MET A 265 -18.92 -4.28 -9.46
C MET A 265 -17.62 -3.65 -10.01
N VAL A 266 -16.93 -4.31 -10.96
CA VAL A 266 -15.76 -3.75 -11.66
C VAL A 266 -16.12 -2.40 -12.29
N THR A 267 -17.27 -2.31 -12.95
CA THR A 267 -17.75 -1.07 -13.57
C THR A 267 -17.93 0.06 -12.54
N ASN A 268 -18.40 -0.29 -11.34
CA ASN A 268 -18.69 0.66 -10.26
C ASN A 268 -17.42 1.15 -9.55
N VAL A 269 -16.36 0.33 -9.45
CA VAL A 269 -15.19 0.64 -8.62
C VAL A 269 -13.94 1.07 -9.41
N ARG A 270 -13.87 0.82 -10.73
CA ARG A 270 -12.66 1.09 -11.56
C ARG A 270 -12.11 2.52 -11.48
N ASP A 271 -12.96 3.52 -11.21
CA ASP A 271 -12.54 4.93 -11.09
C ASP A 271 -11.91 5.27 -9.74
N ALA A 272 -12.11 4.43 -8.74
CA ALA A 272 -11.57 4.59 -7.40
C ALA A 272 -10.27 3.80 -7.20
N SER A 273 -9.64 3.32 -8.28
CA SER A 273 -8.47 2.43 -8.20
C SER A 273 -7.34 3.02 -7.36
N LEU A 274 -7.06 4.33 -7.47
CA LEU A 274 -6.06 4.99 -6.64
C LEU A 274 -6.39 4.94 -5.13
N ALA A 275 -7.67 5.12 -4.76
CA ALA A 275 -8.10 5.01 -3.36
C ALA A 275 -8.01 3.57 -2.83
N LEU A 276 -8.21 2.58 -3.70
CA LEU A 276 -8.09 1.16 -3.37
C LEU A 276 -6.63 0.72 -3.19
N LEU A 277 -5.66 1.39 -3.82
CA LEU A 277 -4.26 0.98 -3.79
C LEU A 277 -3.58 1.10 -2.41
N ALA A 278 -4.18 1.83 -1.47
CA ALA A 278 -3.60 2.08 -0.15
C ALA A 278 -3.43 0.82 0.73
N THR A 279 -4.10 -0.30 0.40
CA THR A 279 -3.96 -1.55 1.17
C THR A 279 -3.79 -2.78 0.27
N ARG A 280 -3.35 -3.90 0.84
CA ARG A 280 -3.23 -5.18 0.12
C ARG A 280 -4.57 -5.67 -0.44
N ASN A 281 -5.66 -5.58 0.34
CA ASN A 281 -6.98 -6.03 -0.13
C ASN A 281 -7.50 -5.14 -1.26
N GLY A 282 -7.33 -3.82 -1.16
CA GLY A 282 -7.74 -2.94 -2.25
C GLY A 282 -6.87 -3.12 -3.50
N ALA A 283 -5.57 -3.39 -3.37
CA ALA A 283 -4.73 -3.77 -4.51
C ALA A 283 -5.18 -5.10 -5.16
N ARG A 284 -5.59 -6.09 -4.36
CA ARG A 284 -6.18 -7.35 -4.87
C ARG A 284 -7.49 -7.11 -5.63
N VAL A 285 -8.35 -6.23 -5.11
CA VAL A 285 -9.56 -5.78 -5.82
C VAL A 285 -9.19 -5.17 -7.18
N VAL A 286 -8.27 -4.21 -7.22
CA VAL A 286 -7.88 -3.54 -8.47
C VAL A 286 -7.22 -4.54 -9.45
N ASN A 287 -6.36 -5.44 -8.95
CA ASN A 287 -5.79 -6.52 -9.76
C ASN A 287 -6.90 -7.39 -10.38
N LYS A 288 -7.93 -7.77 -9.60
CA LYS A 288 -9.08 -8.52 -10.13
C LYS A 288 -9.92 -7.70 -11.12
N CYS A 289 -10.08 -6.39 -10.90
CA CYS A 289 -10.72 -5.49 -11.86
C CYS A 289 -9.97 -5.42 -13.20
N ILE A 290 -8.64 -5.37 -13.19
CA ILE A 290 -7.84 -5.40 -14.42
C ILE A 290 -7.93 -6.77 -15.09
N SER A 291 -7.84 -7.82 -14.27
CA SER A 291 -7.88 -9.22 -14.70
C SER A 291 -9.17 -9.60 -15.38
N LEU A 292 -10.32 -9.09 -14.94
CA LEU A 292 -11.64 -9.47 -15.46
C LEU A 292 -12.27 -8.40 -16.37
N GLY A 293 -11.93 -7.13 -16.13
CA GLY A 293 -12.51 -5.99 -16.85
C GLY A 293 -12.20 -6.01 -18.35
N ALA A 294 -13.10 -5.42 -19.12
CA ALA A 294 -12.94 -5.23 -20.56
C ALA A 294 -11.87 -4.16 -20.86
N ALA A 295 -11.51 -3.99 -22.13
CA ALA A 295 -10.52 -2.97 -22.55
C ALA A 295 -10.87 -1.55 -22.06
N LYS A 296 -12.16 -1.20 -22.03
CA LYS A 296 -12.65 0.09 -21.49
C LYS A 296 -12.36 0.21 -19.99
N ASP A 297 -12.54 -0.85 -19.21
CA ASP A 297 -12.26 -0.86 -17.77
C ASP A 297 -10.78 -0.67 -17.49
N ARG A 298 -9.94 -1.51 -18.11
CA ARG A 298 -8.48 -1.45 -18.00
C ARG A 298 -7.95 -0.05 -18.32
N LYS A 299 -8.45 0.56 -19.40
CA LYS A 299 -8.10 1.94 -19.78
C LYS A 299 -8.48 2.98 -18.73
N ARG A 300 -9.64 2.84 -18.07
CA ARG A 300 -10.04 3.77 -17.00
C ARG A 300 -9.18 3.60 -15.76
N ILE A 301 -8.88 2.36 -15.37
CA ILE A 301 -7.96 2.05 -14.27
C ILE A 301 -6.59 2.67 -14.52
N ILE A 302 -5.97 2.41 -15.69
CA ILE A 302 -4.67 2.99 -16.07
C ILE A 302 -4.69 4.52 -15.97
N LYS A 303 -5.75 5.18 -16.46
CA LYS A 303 -5.87 6.65 -16.37
C LYS A 303 -5.91 7.18 -14.95
N THR A 304 -6.38 6.41 -13.97
CA THR A 304 -6.39 6.84 -12.56
C THR A 304 -5.01 6.79 -11.90
N LEU A 305 -4.05 6.07 -12.52
CA LEU A 305 -2.67 5.93 -12.04
C LEU A 305 -1.73 6.98 -12.60
N LYS A 306 -2.22 7.84 -13.50
CA LYS A 306 -1.43 8.91 -14.10
C LYS A 306 -0.81 9.80 -13.01
N ASP A 307 0.45 10.19 -13.20
CA ASP A 307 1.26 10.99 -12.28
C ASP A 307 1.51 10.28 -10.93
N LYS A 308 1.22 8.97 -10.87
CA LYS A 308 1.29 8.11 -9.67
C LYS A 308 1.90 6.74 -9.96
N VAL A 309 2.53 6.56 -11.13
CA VAL A 309 3.11 5.27 -11.52
C VAL A 309 4.28 4.87 -10.62
N LEU A 310 5.17 5.80 -10.29
CA LEU A 310 6.28 5.55 -9.34
C LEU A 310 5.74 5.14 -7.96
N ASP A 311 4.78 5.91 -7.42
CA ASP A 311 4.13 5.61 -6.15
C ASP A 311 3.53 4.20 -6.18
N ALA A 312 2.85 3.82 -7.26
CA ALA A 312 2.28 2.49 -7.43
C ALA A 312 3.35 1.38 -7.51
N CYS A 313 4.43 1.58 -8.27
CA CYS A 313 5.54 0.62 -8.38
C CYS A 313 6.20 0.38 -7.01
N ASN A 314 6.42 1.44 -6.24
CA ASN A 314 7.11 1.36 -4.95
C ASN A 314 6.17 1.04 -3.77
N HIS A 315 4.85 1.11 -3.96
CA HIS A 315 3.92 0.76 -2.89
C HIS A 315 4.02 -0.73 -2.49
N PRO A 316 3.91 -1.10 -1.19
CA PRO A 316 3.94 -2.50 -0.71
C PRO A 316 2.89 -3.45 -1.31
N SER A 317 1.89 -2.91 -2.01
CA SER A 317 0.88 -3.69 -2.72
C SER A 317 0.54 -3.14 -4.11
N GLY A 318 0.94 -1.91 -4.43
CA GLY A 318 0.61 -1.29 -5.72
C GLY A 318 1.33 -1.92 -6.90
N TYR A 319 2.52 -2.48 -6.67
CA TYR A 319 3.31 -3.16 -7.72
C TYR A 319 2.51 -4.31 -8.37
N LEU A 320 1.62 -4.97 -7.64
CA LEU A 320 0.72 -6.01 -8.16
C LEU A 320 -0.22 -5.51 -9.26
N VAL A 321 -0.65 -4.25 -9.16
CA VAL A 321 -1.54 -3.63 -10.14
C VAL A 321 -0.75 -3.30 -11.41
N ILE A 322 0.48 -2.80 -11.28
CA ILE A 322 1.35 -2.52 -12.42
C ILE A 322 1.75 -3.80 -13.15
N MET A 323 2.19 -4.84 -12.43
CA MET A 323 2.48 -6.15 -13.02
C MET A 323 1.26 -6.73 -13.75
N ARG A 324 0.07 -6.66 -13.15
CA ARG A 324 -1.13 -7.16 -13.80
C ARG A 324 -1.51 -6.37 -15.04
N ILE A 325 -1.26 -5.06 -15.08
CA ILE A 325 -1.42 -4.24 -16.30
C ILE A 325 -0.54 -4.79 -17.42
N PHE A 326 0.72 -5.11 -17.14
CA PHE A 326 1.63 -5.71 -18.13
C PHE A 326 1.13 -7.08 -18.61
N ASP A 327 0.59 -7.89 -17.71
CA ASP A 327 0.21 -9.28 -18.00
C ASP A 327 -1.10 -9.45 -18.77
N VAL A 328 -1.99 -8.44 -18.84
CA VAL A 328 -3.32 -8.62 -19.48
C VAL A 328 -3.78 -7.49 -20.40
N VAL A 329 -3.10 -6.35 -20.49
CA VAL A 329 -3.56 -5.21 -21.31
C VAL A 329 -3.04 -5.34 -22.74
N ASP A 330 -3.93 -5.67 -23.68
CA ASP A 330 -3.57 -5.82 -25.11
C ASP A 330 -3.12 -4.52 -25.79
N ASP A 331 -3.66 -3.38 -25.35
CA ASP A 331 -3.29 -2.03 -25.80
C ASP A 331 -1.94 -1.62 -25.20
N SER A 332 -0.88 -2.20 -25.75
CA SER A 332 0.52 -1.94 -25.44
C SER A 332 0.90 -0.47 -25.62
N VAL A 333 0.33 0.22 -26.60
CA VAL A 333 0.57 1.66 -26.84
C VAL A 333 0.06 2.50 -25.66
N LEU A 334 -1.10 2.17 -25.10
CA LEU A 334 -1.60 2.79 -23.88
C LEU A 334 -0.65 2.53 -22.70
N VAL A 335 -0.20 1.29 -22.52
CA VAL A 335 0.72 0.93 -21.43
C VAL A 335 2.05 1.67 -21.58
N GLN A 336 2.62 1.74 -22.79
CA GLN A 336 3.84 2.49 -23.07
C GLN A 336 3.68 3.97 -22.73
N LYS A 337 2.59 4.61 -23.19
CA LYS A 337 2.37 6.05 -23.01
C LYS A 337 1.99 6.46 -21.58
N SER A 338 1.29 5.62 -20.84
CA SER A 338 0.73 5.98 -19.53
C SER A 338 1.47 5.35 -18.35
N ILE A 339 2.19 4.26 -18.56
CA ILE A 339 2.93 3.57 -17.49
C ILE A 339 4.43 3.65 -17.76
N LEU A 340 4.92 3.10 -18.88
CA LEU A 340 6.37 3.03 -19.12
C LEU A 340 7.00 4.41 -19.29
N ALA A 341 6.31 5.36 -19.92
CA ALA A 341 6.79 6.73 -20.06
C ALA A 341 7.07 7.40 -18.71
N GLU A 342 6.21 7.22 -17.70
CA GLU A 342 6.46 7.73 -16.34
C GLU A 342 7.53 6.94 -15.59
N MET A 343 7.70 5.64 -15.90
CA MET A 343 8.75 4.82 -15.30
C MET A 343 10.15 5.19 -15.79
N ASN A 344 10.28 5.63 -17.05
CA ASN A 344 11.58 5.90 -17.68
C ASN A 344 12.43 6.92 -16.91
N ASP A 345 11.81 7.95 -16.33
CA ASP A 345 12.50 8.99 -15.57
C ASP A 345 12.92 8.51 -14.15
N GLU A 346 12.42 7.35 -13.72
CA GLU A 346 12.51 6.87 -12.33
C GLU A 346 13.06 5.43 -12.24
N LEU A 347 13.62 4.89 -13.33
CA LEU A 347 14.04 3.48 -13.42
C LEU A 347 15.01 3.07 -12.31
N PHE A 348 15.97 3.93 -11.97
CA PHE A 348 16.92 3.66 -10.89
C PHE A 348 16.23 3.57 -9.53
N SER A 349 15.32 4.51 -9.23
CA SER A 349 14.50 4.51 -8.01
C SER A 349 13.65 3.25 -7.89
N ILE A 350 13.03 2.82 -9.00
CA ILE A 350 12.24 1.59 -9.07
C ILE A 350 13.12 0.35 -8.85
N ALA A 351 14.26 0.26 -9.54
CA ALA A 351 15.19 -0.86 -9.46
C ALA A 351 15.79 -1.05 -8.05
N MET A 352 16.00 0.05 -7.34
CA MET A 352 16.55 0.08 -5.98
C MET A 352 15.48 -0.12 -4.89
N HIS A 353 14.20 -0.25 -5.25
CA HIS A 353 13.12 -0.40 -4.28
C HIS A 353 12.66 -1.86 -4.12
N ALA A 354 12.28 -2.24 -2.89
CA ALA A 354 11.89 -3.61 -2.55
C ALA A 354 10.67 -4.15 -3.35
N SER A 355 9.68 -3.29 -3.57
CA SER A 355 8.51 -3.57 -4.42
C SER A 355 8.76 -3.23 -5.89
N GLY A 356 9.47 -2.13 -6.15
CA GLY A 356 9.63 -1.58 -7.50
C GLY A 356 10.39 -2.54 -8.41
N ARG A 357 11.46 -3.14 -7.89
CA ARG A 357 12.26 -4.12 -8.65
C ARG A 357 11.41 -5.27 -9.19
N LYS A 358 10.37 -5.70 -8.45
CA LYS A 358 9.50 -6.80 -8.87
C LYS A 358 8.74 -6.48 -10.15
N VAL A 359 8.39 -5.20 -10.35
CA VAL A 359 7.73 -4.72 -11.58
C VAL A 359 8.64 -4.93 -12.79
N LEU A 360 9.91 -4.53 -12.68
CA LEU A 360 10.91 -4.71 -13.73
C LEU A 360 11.21 -6.20 -13.95
N LEU A 361 11.41 -6.94 -12.87
CA LEU A 361 11.73 -8.36 -12.91
C LEU A 361 10.58 -9.20 -13.49
N GLN A 362 9.31 -8.79 -13.33
CA GLN A 362 8.18 -9.46 -13.99
C GLN A 362 8.23 -9.30 -15.51
N LEU A 363 8.74 -8.18 -16.04
CA LEU A 363 8.95 -8.02 -17.48
C LEU A 363 10.19 -8.79 -17.96
N LEU A 364 11.28 -8.79 -17.19
CA LEU A 364 12.55 -9.40 -17.60
C LEU A 364 12.56 -10.94 -17.44
N SER A 365 12.00 -11.44 -16.33
CA SER A 365 11.98 -12.85 -15.90
C SER A 365 10.63 -13.19 -15.25
N PRO A 366 9.55 -13.32 -16.05
CA PRO A 366 8.18 -13.41 -15.54
C PRO A 366 7.93 -14.66 -14.71
N LEU A 367 7.04 -14.53 -13.73
CA LEU A 367 6.57 -15.63 -12.87
C LEU A 367 7.71 -16.39 -12.14
N ASN A 368 8.86 -15.73 -11.96
CA ASN A 368 10.02 -16.35 -11.35
C ASN A 368 9.88 -16.39 -9.81
N LYS A 369 9.85 -17.61 -9.27
CA LYS A 369 9.74 -17.92 -7.82
C LYS A 369 10.88 -17.34 -6.99
N LYS A 370 12.00 -16.97 -7.61
CA LYS A 370 13.11 -16.26 -6.95
C LYS A 370 12.72 -14.84 -6.54
N TYR A 371 11.88 -14.17 -7.33
CA TYR A 371 11.56 -12.76 -7.17
C TYR A 371 10.15 -12.52 -6.61
N LEU A 372 9.25 -13.48 -6.84
CA LEU A 372 7.84 -13.38 -6.47
C LEU A 372 7.48 -14.35 -5.36
N SER A 373 6.65 -13.88 -4.43
CA SER A 373 6.08 -14.74 -3.39
C SER A 373 5.00 -15.67 -3.95
N ALA A 374 4.64 -16.73 -3.21
CA ALA A 374 3.55 -17.62 -3.61
C ALA A 374 2.20 -16.86 -3.80
N ASP A 375 1.93 -15.86 -2.95
CA ASP A 375 0.74 -15.01 -3.07
C ASP A 375 0.80 -14.11 -4.32
N ASP A 376 1.98 -13.59 -4.67
CA ASP A 376 2.16 -12.81 -5.91
C ASP A 376 1.88 -13.69 -7.13
N LEU A 377 2.43 -14.91 -7.16
CA LEU A 377 2.23 -15.84 -8.27
C LEU A 377 0.76 -16.23 -8.44
N ALA A 378 0.07 -16.56 -7.35
CA ALA A 378 -1.36 -16.86 -7.37
C ALA A 378 -2.19 -15.68 -7.89
N LEU A 379 -1.82 -14.44 -7.55
CA LEU A 379 -2.47 -13.22 -8.04
C LEU A 379 -2.07 -12.82 -9.46
N LEU A 380 -1.12 -13.50 -10.10
CA LEU A 380 -0.70 -13.28 -11.49
C LEU A 380 -1.09 -14.43 -12.42
N GLU A 381 -1.67 -15.51 -11.91
CA GLU A 381 -2.22 -16.58 -12.74
C GLU A 381 -3.14 -16.02 -13.84
N PRO A 382 -3.15 -16.63 -15.04
CA PRO A 382 -4.04 -16.22 -16.12
C PRO A 382 -5.50 -16.13 -15.64
N PRO A 383 -6.20 -15.02 -15.87
CA PRO A 383 -7.58 -14.87 -15.44
C PRO A 383 -8.49 -15.67 -16.37
N MET A 384 -8.80 -16.89 -15.96
CA MET A 384 -9.67 -17.80 -16.68
C MET A 384 -11.13 -17.44 -16.43
N LEU A 385 -11.94 -17.44 -17.49
CA LEU A 385 -13.37 -17.19 -17.50
C LEU A 385 -14.10 -18.23 -18.35
N PRO A 386 -15.38 -18.56 -18.06
CA PRO A 386 -16.18 -19.40 -18.94
C PRO A 386 -16.27 -18.79 -20.34
N SER A 387 -16.13 -19.62 -21.38
CA SER A 387 -16.27 -19.17 -22.77
C SER A 387 -17.70 -18.72 -23.04
N PRO A 388 -17.90 -17.59 -23.77
CA PRO A 388 -19.22 -17.18 -24.21
C PRO A 388 -19.91 -18.21 -25.13
N GLU A 389 -19.13 -19.04 -25.84
CA GLU A 389 -19.63 -20.05 -26.78
C GLU A 389 -19.95 -21.37 -26.07
N ASP A 390 -19.15 -21.74 -25.07
CA ASP A 390 -19.31 -22.96 -24.27
C ASP A 390 -18.89 -22.70 -22.81
N PRO A 391 -19.86 -22.55 -21.89
CA PRO A 391 -19.56 -22.28 -20.47
C PRO A 391 -18.74 -23.37 -19.76
N THR A 392 -18.59 -24.57 -20.33
CA THR A 392 -17.74 -25.63 -19.76
C THR A 392 -16.26 -25.46 -20.11
N THR A 393 -15.96 -24.64 -21.11
CA THR A 393 -14.60 -24.32 -21.54
C THR A 393 -14.14 -23.02 -20.88
N MET A 394 -12.93 -23.01 -20.31
CA MET A 394 -12.33 -21.83 -19.69
C MET A 394 -11.36 -21.13 -20.64
N VAL A 395 -11.51 -19.82 -20.82
CA VAL A 395 -10.72 -18.96 -21.72
C VAL A 395 -10.19 -17.73 -20.99
N VAL A 396 -9.11 -17.14 -21.50
CA VAL A 396 -8.61 -15.84 -21.02
C VAL A 396 -9.35 -14.68 -21.68
N ASN A 397 -9.36 -13.50 -21.03
CA ASN A 397 -10.02 -12.30 -21.55
C ASN A 397 -9.07 -11.30 -22.24
N TYR A 398 -7.90 -11.74 -22.63
CA TYR A 398 -6.97 -10.99 -23.45
C TYR A 398 -6.66 -11.79 -24.72
N LYS A 399 -6.40 -11.07 -25.82
CA LYS A 399 -6.24 -11.68 -27.14
C LYS A 399 -4.78 -11.85 -27.53
N LYS A 400 -3.91 -10.96 -27.05
CA LYS A 400 -2.48 -11.00 -27.38
C LYS A 400 -1.80 -12.10 -26.55
N ASP A 401 -0.94 -12.86 -27.21
CA ASP A 401 -0.07 -13.82 -26.54
C ASP A 401 0.77 -13.12 -25.45
N PRO A 402 0.90 -13.70 -24.23
CA PRO A 402 1.62 -13.07 -23.13
C PRO A 402 3.09 -12.76 -23.45
N ASP A 403 3.80 -13.67 -24.12
CA ASP A 403 5.20 -13.46 -24.48
C ASP A 403 5.32 -12.36 -25.53
N ALA A 404 4.49 -12.39 -26.58
CA ALA A 404 4.47 -11.35 -27.60
C ALA A 404 4.18 -9.95 -27.00
N ARG A 405 3.25 -9.85 -26.05
CA ARG A 405 2.96 -8.59 -25.35
C ARG A 405 4.17 -8.12 -24.53
N ARG A 406 4.80 -9.02 -23.78
CA ARG A 406 5.98 -8.72 -22.97
C ARG A 406 7.13 -8.21 -23.84
N GLU A 407 7.41 -8.87 -24.96
CA GLU A 407 8.46 -8.45 -25.90
C GLU A 407 8.16 -7.06 -26.50
N GLU A 408 6.90 -6.75 -26.79
CA GLU A 408 6.50 -5.42 -27.28
C GLU A 408 6.72 -4.31 -26.24
N LEU A 409 6.46 -4.60 -24.96
CA LEU A 409 6.75 -3.65 -23.86
C LEU A 409 8.25 -3.49 -23.65
N LEU A 410 9.00 -4.60 -23.65
CA LEU A 410 10.46 -4.59 -23.50
C LEU A 410 11.17 -3.89 -24.65
N LYS A 411 10.67 -3.97 -25.88
CA LYS A 411 11.27 -3.26 -27.02
C LYS A 411 11.47 -1.77 -26.78
N GLY A 412 10.55 -1.13 -26.05
CA GLY A 412 10.67 0.28 -25.67
C GLY A 412 11.42 0.54 -24.36
N LEU A 413 11.38 -0.42 -23.43
CA LEU A 413 11.91 -0.26 -22.07
C LEU A 413 13.38 -0.73 -21.93
N LEU A 414 13.76 -1.80 -22.62
CA LEU A 414 15.07 -2.44 -22.48
C LEU A 414 16.23 -1.47 -22.76
N PRO A 415 16.24 -0.67 -23.83
CA PRO A 415 17.33 0.30 -24.05
C PRO A 415 17.50 1.30 -22.92
N LYS A 416 16.38 1.70 -22.27
CA LYS A 416 16.41 2.60 -21.11
C LYS A 416 16.87 1.91 -19.83
N LEU A 417 16.58 0.63 -19.68
CA LEU A 417 17.14 -0.18 -18.60
C LEU A 417 18.64 -0.41 -18.79
N GLU A 418 19.10 -0.61 -20.02
CA GLU A 418 20.52 -0.76 -20.35
C GLU A 418 21.29 0.52 -20.02
N GLU A 419 20.80 1.68 -20.49
CA GLU A 419 21.33 3.01 -20.17
C GLU A 419 21.41 3.23 -18.65
N MET A 420 20.30 3.03 -17.93
CA MET A 420 20.26 3.17 -16.47
C MET A 420 21.22 2.21 -15.76
N CYS A 421 21.34 0.96 -16.22
CA CYS A 421 22.26 -0.01 -15.64
C CYS A 421 23.72 0.34 -15.91
N ALA A 422 24.05 0.85 -17.10
CA ALA A 422 25.39 1.26 -17.46
C ALA A 422 25.85 2.44 -16.58
N GLU A 423 24.99 3.46 -16.43
CA GLU A 423 25.27 4.63 -15.58
C GLU A 423 25.41 4.30 -14.09
N ASN A 424 24.79 3.21 -13.62
CA ASN A 424 24.66 2.91 -12.18
C ASN A 424 25.16 1.52 -11.79
N ALA A 425 26.03 0.90 -12.60
CA ALA A 425 26.41 -0.51 -12.46
C ALA A 425 26.90 -0.88 -11.05
N ALA A 426 27.84 -0.11 -10.50
CA ALA A 426 28.38 -0.34 -9.15
C ALA A 426 27.29 -0.27 -8.07
N ALA A 427 26.48 0.79 -8.08
CA ALA A 427 25.40 1.00 -7.10
C ALA A 427 24.36 -0.12 -7.14
N LEU A 428 23.98 -0.56 -8.35
CA LEU A 428 23.04 -1.68 -8.53
C LEU A 428 23.62 -2.99 -7.99
N MET A 429 24.88 -3.31 -8.30
CA MET A 429 25.53 -4.54 -7.84
C MET A 429 25.69 -4.61 -6.31
N ARG A 430 25.90 -3.46 -5.66
CA ARG A 430 25.98 -3.35 -4.18
C ARG A 430 24.63 -3.40 -3.49
N SER A 431 23.54 -3.26 -4.22
CA SER A 431 22.19 -3.28 -3.67
C SER A 431 21.64 -4.70 -3.60
N LYS A 432 20.95 -5.03 -2.50
CA LYS A 432 20.19 -6.28 -2.39
C LYS A 432 19.07 -6.33 -3.44
N GLU A 433 18.46 -5.18 -3.72
CA GLU A 433 17.39 -4.98 -4.68
C GLU A 433 17.95 -4.92 -6.12
N GLY A 434 18.88 -3.99 -6.37
CA GLY A 434 19.35 -3.64 -7.71
C GLY A 434 20.13 -4.76 -8.41
N ARG A 435 20.84 -5.61 -7.65
CA ARG A 435 21.67 -6.68 -8.23
C ARG A 435 20.87 -7.69 -9.05
N ASP A 436 19.62 -7.92 -8.68
CA ASP A 436 18.77 -8.86 -9.42
C ASP A 436 18.31 -8.21 -10.74
N VAL A 437 18.04 -6.90 -10.74
CA VAL A 437 17.63 -6.16 -11.94
C VAL A 437 18.75 -6.12 -12.96
N ILE A 438 19.96 -5.70 -12.58
CA ILE A 438 21.09 -5.63 -13.53
C ILE A 438 21.43 -6.99 -14.13
N VAL A 439 21.36 -8.08 -13.35
CA VAL A 439 21.59 -9.44 -13.88
C VAL A 439 20.55 -9.81 -14.93
N GLU A 440 19.25 -9.57 -14.66
CA GLU A 440 18.20 -9.92 -15.64
C GLU A 440 18.17 -8.97 -16.85
N VAL A 441 18.65 -7.72 -16.73
CA VAL A 441 18.86 -6.82 -17.88
C VAL A 441 20.00 -7.35 -18.75
N VAL A 442 21.16 -7.67 -18.16
CA VAL A 442 22.33 -8.18 -18.89
C VAL A 442 22.02 -9.49 -19.62
N LYS A 443 21.21 -10.39 -19.05
CA LYS A 443 20.77 -11.63 -19.74
C LYS A 443 20.06 -11.39 -21.07
N ARG A 444 19.44 -10.23 -21.23
CA ARG A 444 18.64 -9.86 -22.41
C ARG A 444 19.33 -8.82 -23.28
N SER A 445 20.42 -8.25 -22.80
CA SER A 445 21.12 -7.16 -23.45
C SER A 445 22.16 -7.69 -24.44
N GLU A 446 22.25 -7.02 -25.58
CA GLU A 446 23.35 -7.16 -26.54
C GLU A 446 24.24 -5.90 -26.55
N ALA A 447 24.01 -4.96 -25.63
CA ALA A 447 24.70 -3.67 -25.59
C ALA A 447 26.11 -3.82 -24.99
N THR A 448 27.13 -3.49 -25.79
CA THR A 448 28.53 -3.53 -25.37
C THR A 448 28.82 -2.50 -24.28
N GLU A 449 28.19 -1.31 -24.35
CA GLU A 449 28.37 -0.24 -23.36
C GLU A 449 28.01 -0.68 -21.93
N LEU A 450 26.96 -1.50 -21.79
CA LEU A 450 26.58 -2.06 -20.49
C LEU A 450 27.62 -3.07 -20.00
N ALA A 451 28.11 -3.94 -20.88
CA ALA A 451 29.18 -4.88 -20.55
C ALA A 451 30.45 -4.17 -20.09
N ASP A 452 30.86 -3.13 -20.81
CA ASP A 452 32.04 -2.30 -20.51
C ASP A 452 31.87 -1.55 -19.19
N SER A 453 30.68 -1.01 -18.93
CA SER A 453 30.37 -0.32 -17.67
C SER A 453 30.40 -1.27 -16.47
N VAL A 454 29.88 -2.49 -16.64
CA VAL A 454 29.96 -3.53 -15.60
C VAL A 454 31.43 -3.93 -15.36
N ALA A 455 32.23 -4.15 -16.40
CA ALA A 455 33.66 -4.46 -16.26
C ALA A 455 34.42 -3.32 -15.56
N THR A 456 34.13 -2.07 -15.92
CA THR A 456 34.70 -0.87 -15.29
C THR A 456 34.35 -0.82 -13.80
N ALA A 457 33.08 -0.99 -13.44
CA ALA A 457 32.64 -1.00 -12.04
C ALA A 457 33.32 -2.11 -11.23
N VAL A 458 33.56 -3.28 -11.84
CA VAL A 458 34.22 -4.43 -11.21
C VAL A 458 35.70 -4.18 -10.95
N LEU A 459 36.37 -3.43 -11.82
CA LEU A 459 37.79 -3.05 -11.67
C LEU A 459 38.00 -1.85 -10.75
N GLU A 460 36.96 -1.08 -10.48
CA GLU A 460 37.04 0.10 -9.62
C GLU A 460 37.47 -0.28 -8.20
N VAL A 461 38.45 0.45 -7.67
CA VAL A 461 38.89 0.36 -6.27
C VAL A 461 38.36 1.57 -5.52
N PRO A 462 37.18 1.46 -4.86
CA PRO A 462 36.59 2.58 -4.15
C PRO A 462 37.41 2.97 -2.92
N SER A 463 37.41 4.26 -2.59
CA SER A 463 38.15 4.80 -1.43
C SER A 463 37.46 4.54 -0.09
N GLU A 464 36.13 4.46 -0.07
CA GLU A 464 35.32 4.39 1.15
C GLU A 464 34.52 3.08 1.30
N GLU A 465 34.44 2.26 0.25
CA GLU A 465 33.66 1.03 0.20
C GLU A 465 34.55 -0.21 0.00
N GLU A 466 34.00 -1.41 0.23
CA GLU A 466 34.68 -2.64 -0.18
C GLU A 466 34.63 -2.80 -1.71
N PRO A 467 35.70 -3.25 -2.37
CA PRO A 467 35.64 -3.69 -3.76
C PRO A 467 34.52 -4.72 -4.00
N LEU A 468 33.91 -4.72 -5.19
CA LEU A 468 32.70 -5.53 -5.48
C LEU A 468 32.88 -7.02 -5.20
N GLN A 469 34.06 -7.58 -5.49
CA GLN A 469 34.40 -8.98 -5.26
C GLN A 469 34.41 -9.38 -3.77
N THR A 470 34.56 -8.40 -2.87
CA THR A 470 34.53 -8.60 -1.42
C THR A 470 33.28 -8.04 -0.75
N ASP A 471 32.51 -7.17 -1.42
CA ASP A 471 31.28 -6.60 -0.87
C ASP A 471 30.20 -7.65 -0.61
N ALA A 472 29.38 -7.43 0.41
CA ALA A 472 28.34 -8.38 0.85
C ALA A 472 27.26 -8.67 -0.21
N ASN A 473 26.93 -7.70 -1.08
CA ASN A 473 25.98 -7.89 -2.17
C ASN A 473 26.69 -8.01 -3.53
N GLY A 474 27.75 -7.23 -3.73
CA GLY A 474 28.55 -7.17 -4.93
C GLY A 474 29.11 -8.53 -5.33
N HIS A 475 29.63 -9.30 -4.38
CA HIS A 475 30.18 -10.63 -4.72
C HIS A 475 29.08 -11.59 -5.20
N TYR A 476 27.85 -11.48 -4.68
CA TYR A 476 26.72 -12.26 -5.20
C TYR A 476 26.30 -11.77 -6.59
N ALA A 477 26.23 -10.46 -6.81
CA ALA A 477 25.92 -9.88 -8.11
C ALA A 477 26.92 -10.36 -9.17
N LEU A 478 28.21 -10.24 -8.87
CA LEU A 478 29.30 -10.62 -9.76
C LEU A 478 29.30 -12.12 -10.07
N ARG A 479 29.09 -12.98 -9.07
CA ARG A 479 28.94 -14.43 -9.29
C ARG A 479 27.77 -14.75 -10.23
N ARG A 480 26.64 -14.05 -10.09
CA ARG A 480 25.48 -14.25 -10.97
C ARG A 480 25.75 -13.73 -12.38
N LEU A 481 26.39 -12.57 -12.53
CA LEU A 481 26.78 -12.05 -13.84
C LEU A 481 27.73 -13.02 -14.56
N ILE A 482 28.71 -13.56 -13.85
CA ILE A 482 29.64 -14.56 -14.42
C ILE A 482 28.92 -15.86 -14.80
N LYS A 483 28.04 -16.39 -13.94
CA LYS A 483 27.45 -17.72 -14.16
C LYS A 483 26.22 -17.72 -15.06
N GLU A 484 25.44 -16.65 -15.06
CA GLU A 484 24.10 -16.64 -15.64
C GLU A 484 23.98 -15.76 -16.89
N THR A 485 25.06 -15.08 -17.33
CA THR A 485 25.01 -14.17 -18.48
C THR A 485 26.16 -14.39 -19.47
N SER A 486 26.15 -13.66 -20.58
CA SER A 486 27.22 -13.62 -21.59
C SER A 486 28.50 -12.91 -21.12
N LEU A 487 28.51 -12.33 -19.92
CA LEU A 487 29.64 -11.51 -19.44
C LEU A 487 30.84 -12.31 -18.90
N VAL A 488 30.76 -13.64 -18.84
CA VAL A 488 31.86 -14.48 -18.34
C VAL A 488 33.19 -14.20 -19.03
N GLU A 489 33.20 -14.13 -20.37
CA GLU A 489 34.42 -13.89 -21.15
C GLU A 489 34.93 -12.44 -21.04
N PRO A 490 34.08 -11.40 -21.25
CA PRO A 490 34.50 -10.02 -21.03
C PRO A 490 35.03 -9.75 -19.63
N LEU A 491 34.36 -10.28 -18.60
CA LEU A 491 34.78 -10.09 -17.22
C LEU A 491 36.07 -10.84 -16.90
N LEU A 492 36.23 -12.08 -17.39
CA LEU A 492 37.47 -12.83 -17.16
C LEU A 492 38.67 -12.10 -17.76
N THR A 493 38.49 -11.57 -18.98
CA THR A 493 39.51 -10.80 -19.69
C THR A 493 39.86 -9.52 -18.94
N ALA A 494 38.85 -8.80 -18.45
CA ALA A 494 39.05 -7.56 -17.72
C ALA A 494 39.80 -7.76 -16.39
N VAL A 495 39.57 -8.88 -15.70
CA VAL A 495 39.99 -9.06 -14.29
C VAL A 495 41.13 -10.08 -14.11
N GLU A 496 41.72 -10.59 -15.20
CA GLU A 496 42.74 -11.66 -15.16
C GLU A 496 43.89 -11.32 -14.19
N GLU A 497 44.37 -10.08 -14.21
CA GLU A 497 45.49 -9.61 -13.38
C GLU A 497 45.13 -9.50 -11.89
N GLN A 498 43.84 -9.32 -11.57
CA GLN A 498 43.33 -9.12 -10.22
C GLN A 498 42.91 -10.45 -9.56
N LEU A 499 42.72 -11.53 -10.33
CA LEU A 499 42.36 -12.85 -9.82
C LEU A 499 43.21 -13.34 -8.62
N PRO A 500 44.55 -13.16 -8.59
CA PRO A 500 45.36 -13.59 -7.45
C PRO A 500 44.97 -12.87 -6.15
N GLN A 501 44.73 -11.55 -6.22
CA GLN A 501 44.32 -10.74 -5.07
C GLN A 501 42.91 -11.09 -4.62
N TRP A 502 42.03 -11.45 -5.55
CA TRP A 502 40.65 -11.82 -5.21
C TRP A 502 40.60 -13.18 -4.50
N ALA A 503 41.37 -14.15 -5.00
CA ALA A 503 41.39 -15.52 -4.50
C ALA A 503 41.91 -15.65 -3.05
N ILE A 504 42.65 -14.70 -2.51
CA ILE A 504 43.14 -14.73 -1.12
C ILE A 504 42.08 -14.28 -0.09
N THR A 505 40.90 -13.84 -0.55
CA THR A 505 39.76 -13.50 0.31
C THR A 505 38.64 -14.54 0.18
N ASN A 506 37.86 -14.74 1.24
CA ASN A 506 36.82 -15.78 1.23
C ASN A 506 35.71 -15.49 0.21
N ARG A 507 35.23 -14.23 0.14
CA ARG A 507 34.21 -13.81 -0.84
C ARG A 507 34.77 -13.76 -2.26
N GLY A 508 35.96 -13.20 -2.44
CA GLY A 508 36.63 -13.15 -3.74
C GLY A 508 36.93 -14.54 -4.28
N SER A 509 37.28 -15.52 -3.44
CA SER A 509 37.41 -16.93 -3.86
C SER A 509 36.14 -17.49 -4.48
N PHE A 510 34.96 -17.16 -3.95
CA PHE A 510 33.69 -17.58 -4.55
C PHE A 510 33.41 -16.90 -5.90
N VAL A 511 33.94 -15.69 -6.11
CA VAL A 511 33.89 -14.99 -7.40
C VAL A 511 34.81 -15.67 -8.40
N VAL A 512 36.06 -15.95 -8.02
CA VAL A 512 37.01 -16.65 -8.91
C VAL A 512 36.52 -18.05 -9.26
N LEU A 513 35.94 -18.76 -8.29
CA LEU A 513 35.28 -20.05 -8.52
C LEU A 513 34.14 -19.95 -9.54
N ALA A 514 33.41 -18.85 -9.58
CA ALA A 514 32.31 -18.67 -10.53
C ALA A 514 32.77 -18.74 -11.99
N PHE A 515 33.98 -18.25 -12.32
CA PHE A 515 34.55 -18.37 -13.68
C PHE A 515 34.82 -19.82 -14.08
N LEU A 516 35.08 -20.70 -13.11
CA LEU A 516 35.28 -22.15 -13.33
C LEU A 516 33.96 -22.94 -13.37
N GLU A 517 32.87 -22.34 -12.89
CA GLU A 517 31.54 -22.95 -12.82
C GLU A 517 30.56 -22.42 -13.86
N ALA A 518 30.90 -21.37 -14.58
CA ALA A 518 30.05 -20.76 -15.58
C ALA A 518 29.86 -21.68 -16.79
N GLU A 519 28.61 -21.95 -17.16
CA GLU A 519 28.27 -22.86 -18.27
C GLU A 519 28.74 -22.32 -19.63
N ASN A 520 28.69 -20.99 -19.79
CA ASN A 520 29.07 -20.30 -21.03
C ASN A 520 30.54 -19.81 -21.02
N ALA A 521 31.39 -20.32 -20.12
CA ALA A 521 32.77 -19.89 -20.03
C ALA A 521 33.57 -20.25 -21.30
N PRO A 522 34.57 -19.42 -21.69
CA PRO A 522 35.54 -19.79 -22.72
C PRO A 522 36.18 -21.15 -22.44
N LYS A 523 36.48 -21.92 -23.49
CA LYS A 523 37.07 -23.27 -23.36
C LYS A 523 38.38 -23.27 -22.57
N ASP A 524 39.13 -22.17 -22.62
CA ASP A 524 40.40 -21.97 -21.95
C ASP A 524 40.28 -21.22 -20.62
N ALA A 525 39.08 -20.85 -20.16
CA ALA A 525 38.86 -20.12 -18.91
C ALA A 525 39.54 -20.79 -17.72
N ALA A 526 39.42 -22.11 -17.59
CA ALA A 526 40.08 -22.87 -16.52
C ALA A 526 41.62 -22.78 -16.60
N LYS A 527 42.18 -22.76 -17.83
CA LYS A 527 43.62 -22.60 -18.06
C LYS A 527 44.07 -21.18 -17.70
N VAL A 528 43.31 -20.17 -18.08
CA VAL A 528 43.55 -18.75 -17.74
C VAL A 528 43.56 -18.57 -16.23
N VAL A 529 42.50 -18.99 -15.54
CA VAL A 529 42.39 -18.90 -14.07
C VAL A 529 43.52 -19.67 -13.38
N LYS A 530 43.82 -20.91 -13.79
CA LYS A 530 44.90 -21.71 -13.19
C LYS A 530 46.28 -21.08 -13.39
N LYS A 531 46.52 -20.45 -14.54
CA LYS A 531 47.75 -19.72 -14.83
C LYS A 531 47.85 -18.47 -13.95
N ALA A 532 46.78 -17.67 -13.87
CA ALA A 532 46.73 -16.46 -13.07
C ALA A 532 46.98 -16.74 -11.59
N LEU A 533 46.39 -17.80 -11.03
CA LEU A 533 46.52 -18.14 -9.60
C LEU A 533 47.84 -18.83 -9.20
N LYS A 534 48.69 -19.19 -10.16
CA LYS A 534 49.97 -19.87 -9.89
C LYS A 534 50.86 -19.15 -8.84
N PRO A 535 51.01 -17.81 -8.85
CA PRO A 535 51.86 -17.09 -7.89
C PRO A 535 51.37 -17.18 -6.44
N VAL A 536 50.05 -17.29 -6.21
CA VAL A 536 49.44 -17.26 -4.86
C VAL A 536 49.05 -18.65 -4.36
N MET A 537 49.33 -19.71 -5.11
CA MET A 537 48.91 -21.08 -4.79
C MET A 537 49.37 -21.57 -3.42
N GLY A 538 50.55 -21.12 -2.96
CA GLY A 538 51.06 -21.42 -1.62
C GLY A 538 50.22 -20.79 -0.50
N ASP A 539 49.73 -19.57 -0.70
CA ASP A 539 48.91 -18.85 0.28
C ASP A 539 47.48 -19.38 0.29
N LEU A 540 46.92 -19.71 -0.88
CA LEU A 540 45.59 -20.35 -0.96
C LEU A 540 45.53 -21.66 -0.14
N LYS A 541 46.59 -22.48 -0.19
CA LYS A 541 46.67 -23.72 0.58
C LYS A 541 46.63 -23.48 2.10
N LYS A 542 47.20 -22.38 2.59
CA LYS A 542 47.16 -22.01 4.01
C LYS A 542 45.77 -21.56 4.46
N LEU A 543 44.93 -21.10 3.53
CA LEU A 543 43.61 -20.53 3.82
C LEU A 543 42.48 -21.58 3.82
N ILE A 544 42.70 -22.81 3.33
CA ILE A 544 41.69 -23.87 3.17
C ILE A 544 40.83 -24.08 4.41
N ASP A 545 41.45 -24.15 5.59
CA ASP A 545 40.76 -24.48 6.84
C ASP A 545 39.97 -23.28 7.40
N THR A 546 40.27 -22.07 6.93
CA THR A 546 39.67 -20.82 7.44
C THR A 546 38.67 -20.20 6.46
N GLN A 547 38.82 -20.45 5.15
CA GLN A 547 38.03 -19.84 4.09
C GLN A 547 37.37 -20.91 3.23
N LYS A 548 36.05 -21.09 3.42
CA LYS A 548 35.25 -22.06 2.65
C LYS A 548 35.32 -21.81 1.14
N GLY A 549 35.33 -20.53 0.73
CA GLY A 549 35.44 -20.17 -0.69
C GLY A 549 36.76 -20.65 -1.30
N THR A 550 37.87 -20.45 -0.59
CA THR A 550 39.21 -20.88 -1.05
C THR A 550 39.33 -22.39 -1.12
N LYS A 551 38.76 -23.11 -0.14
CA LYS A 551 38.68 -24.57 -0.17
C LYS A 551 38.01 -25.08 -1.45
N LEU A 552 36.81 -24.58 -1.75
CA LEU A 552 36.05 -24.98 -2.95
C LEU A 552 36.75 -24.60 -4.25
N LEU A 553 37.39 -23.42 -4.29
CA LEU A 553 38.20 -22.99 -5.43
C LEU A 553 39.36 -23.96 -5.70
N LEU A 554 40.08 -24.38 -4.66
CA LEU A 554 41.19 -25.33 -4.82
C LEU A 554 40.72 -26.73 -5.20
N GLU A 555 39.59 -27.20 -4.67
CA GLU A 555 38.97 -28.47 -5.08
C GLU A 555 38.59 -28.46 -6.57
N LYS A 556 38.15 -27.32 -7.11
CA LYS A 556 37.80 -27.18 -8.53
C LYS A 556 39.02 -27.08 -9.48
N LEU A 557 40.19 -26.69 -8.97
CA LEU A 557 41.42 -26.51 -9.75
C LEU A 557 42.30 -27.76 -9.86
N GLN A 558 42.03 -28.75 -8.99
CA GLN A 558 42.60 -30.09 -9.03
C GLN A 558 41.98 -30.87 -10.20
#